data_AF-A0A260ZLT5-F1
#
_entry.id   AF-A0A260ZLT5-F1
#
_cell.length_a   1.000
_cell.length_b   1.000
_cell.length_c   1.000
_cell.angle_alpha   90.00
_cell.angle_beta   90.00
_cell.angle_gamma   90.00
#
_symmetry.space_group_name_H-M   'P 1'
#
loop_
_entity.id
_entity.type
_entity.pdbx_description
1 polymer ?
#
loop_
_entity_poly.entity_id
_entity_poly.type
_entity_poly.pdbx_seq_one_letter_code
_entity_poly.pdbx_strand_id
1 'polypeptide(L)'
;MNKSQPLAYQTSKAILLYLNANLRLELAQACPAIRTVDRIIPLRIYNLKLSPMDVQINDTTYGVRLYKVPRRTEHMGMKPHEMPYYYCIGFNVNHGKKTELVDYTCKLVDAVNHLIVRDVIISCDVSKALDEFGPLLNSTGQHSLQSLQIVVHDDNDDLDHAIIKSAEVLTVEGYLSHEQLRQLSNRRVIFCNYGYQREILFLVGEWKRNTPVAGTHYSFPVFAIADQVVYEAFDEIRQLEASSERLYPETRETKFPHCITFKLSNESELNVYYEQEYIHLKIDPPGHSIPL
;
A
#
# COMPACT_ATOMS: atom_id res chain seq x y z
N MET A 1 24.31 22.36 35.07
CA MET A 1 24.79 23.20 33.95
C MET A 1 24.23 22.63 32.65
N ASN A 2 23.39 23.41 31.96
CA ASN A 2 22.82 23.04 30.68
C ASN A 2 23.95 23.12 29.63
N LYS A 3 24.43 21.97 29.12
CA LYS A 3 25.40 21.97 28.02
C LYS A 3 24.68 22.51 26.79
N SER A 4 24.97 23.75 26.41
CA SER A 4 24.55 24.31 25.12
C SER A 4 24.98 23.34 24.02
N GLN A 5 24.01 22.70 23.37
CA GLN A 5 24.32 21.82 22.24
C GLN A 5 25.04 22.66 21.18
N PRO A 6 26.17 22.18 20.63
CA PRO A 6 26.95 22.96 19.68
C PRO A 6 26.12 23.28 18.44
N LEU A 7 26.33 24.45 17.84
CA LEU A 7 25.64 24.88 16.61
C LEU A 7 25.69 23.80 15.53
N ALA A 8 26.83 23.11 15.39
CA ALA A 8 27.02 21.98 14.49
C ALA A 8 26.00 20.84 14.67
N TYR A 9 25.49 20.61 15.88
CA TYR A 9 24.44 19.61 16.18
C TYR A 9 23.05 20.07 15.72
N GLN A 10 22.75 21.36 15.78
CA GLN A 10 21.51 21.92 15.23
C GLN A 10 21.56 22.01 13.70
N THR A 11 22.71 22.38 13.15
CA THR A 11 22.94 22.40 11.70
C THR A 11 22.88 20.99 11.11
N SER A 12 23.46 19.98 11.78
CA SER A 12 23.33 18.59 11.33
C SER A 12 21.89 18.09 11.38
N LYS A 13 21.10 18.52 12.37
CA LYS A 13 19.66 18.22 12.40
C LYS A 13 18.90 18.74 11.18
N ALA A 14 19.11 20.01 10.85
CA ALA A 14 18.47 20.62 9.69
C ALA A 14 18.91 19.94 8.39
N ILE A 15 20.20 19.65 8.23
CA ILE A 15 20.73 18.97 7.04
C ILE A 15 20.13 17.57 6.89
N LEU A 16 20.19 16.75 7.95
CA LEU A 16 19.69 15.37 7.94
C LEU A 16 18.17 15.30 7.68
N LEU A 17 17.40 16.30 8.12
CA LEU A 17 15.96 16.36 7.84
C LEU A 17 15.63 16.45 6.35
N TYR A 18 16.47 17.14 5.56
CA TYR A 18 16.25 17.37 4.12
C TYR A 18 17.18 16.56 3.22
N LEU A 19 18.10 15.78 3.80
CA LEU A 19 19.01 14.92 3.06
C LEU A 19 18.25 13.76 2.44
N ASN A 20 18.65 13.35 1.23
CA ASN A 20 18.12 12.15 0.58
C ASN A 20 18.21 10.93 1.54
N ALA A 21 17.15 10.14 1.62
CA ALA A 21 17.06 9.05 2.58
C ALA A 21 18.18 8.00 2.42
N ASN A 22 18.56 7.67 1.18
CA ASN A 22 19.58 6.67 0.90
C ASN A 22 20.98 7.16 1.27
N LEU A 23 21.29 8.42 0.92
CA LEU A 23 22.55 9.05 1.34
C LEU A 23 22.64 9.18 2.87
N ARG A 24 21.52 9.46 3.52
CA ARG A 24 21.43 9.56 4.98
C ARG A 24 21.68 8.21 5.65
N LEU A 25 21.11 7.13 5.12
CA LEU A 25 21.38 5.75 5.55
C LEU A 25 22.87 5.40 5.37
N GLU A 26 23.48 5.73 4.24
CA GLU A 26 24.91 5.52 3.98
C GLU A 26 25.81 6.28 4.98
N LEU A 27 25.51 7.55 5.23
CA LEU A 27 26.26 8.37 6.19
C LEU A 27 26.12 7.84 7.62
N ALA A 28 24.93 7.42 8.03
CA ALA A 28 24.70 6.82 9.35
C ALA A 28 25.46 5.49 9.53
N GLN A 29 25.65 4.72 8.45
CA GLN A 29 26.49 3.53 8.46
C GLN A 29 27.97 3.89 8.65
N ALA A 30 28.49 4.80 7.85
CA ALA A 30 29.90 5.19 7.84
C ALA A 30 30.31 5.96 9.11
N CYS A 31 29.40 6.72 9.73
CA CYS A 31 29.71 7.65 10.80
C CYS A 31 28.81 7.47 12.05
N PRO A 32 29.35 6.89 13.15
CA PRO A 32 28.60 6.69 14.40
C PRO A 32 28.05 7.99 15.02
N ALA A 33 28.77 9.11 14.91
CA ALA A 33 28.32 10.40 15.43
C ALA A 33 27.07 10.93 14.68
N ILE A 34 27.01 10.71 13.36
CA ILE A 34 25.83 11.05 12.55
C ILE A 34 24.67 10.14 12.94
N ARG A 35 24.92 8.84 13.15
CA ARG A 35 23.92 7.86 13.57
C ARG A 35 23.15 8.26 14.83
N THR A 36 23.83 8.85 15.82
CA THR A 36 23.16 9.31 17.05
C THR A 36 22.18 10.46 16.79
N VAL A 37 22.51 11.36 15.87
CA VAL A 37 21.64 12.49 15.49
C VAL A 37 20.51 12.00 14.58
N ASP A 38 20.86 11.13 13.65
CA ASP A 38 19.98 10.49 12.68
C ASP A 38 18.79 9.79 13.35
N ARG A 39 19.05 9.06 14.44
CA ARG A 39 18.06 8.35 15.26
C ARG A 39 16.98 9.23 15.89
N ILE A 40 17.11 10.55 15.87
CA ILE A 40 16.16 11.48 16.53
C ILE A 40 15.35 12.25 15.48
N ILE A 41 15.75 12.19 14.20
CA ILE A 41 15.17 13.00 13.13
C ILE A 41 14.36 12.07 12.23
N PRO A 42 13.14 12.44 11.84
CA PRO A 42 12.35 11.60 10.96
C PRO A 42 13.02 11.41 9.60
N LEU A 43 12.99 10.16 9.12
CA LEU A 43 13.44 9.78 7.79
C LEU A 43 12.21 9.75 6.87
N ARG A 44 12.15 10.68 5.91
CA ARG A 44 11.04 10.75 4.96
C ARG A 44 11.31 9.83 3.78
N ILE A 45 10.45 8.84 3.60
CA ILE A 45 10.43 7.95 2.44
C ILE A 45 9.13 8.23 1.69
N TYR A 46 9.25 8.64 0.44
CA TYR A 46 8.09 8.92 -0.40
C TYR A 46 7.54 7.63 -0.98
N ASN A 47 8.41 6.77 -1.50
CA ASN A 47 8.04 5.48 -2.08
C ASN A 47 8.82 4.34 -1.41
N LEU A 48 8.10 3.35 -0.87
CA LEU A 48 8.67 2.11 -0.36
C LEU A 48 8.08 0.93 -1.13
N LYS A 49 8.90 0.17 -1.86
CA LYS A 49 8.46 -1.07 -2.51
C LYS A 49 9.11 -2.27 -1.82
N LEU A 50 8.30 -3.24 -1.44
CA LEU A 50 8.70 -4.51 -0.87
C LEU A 50 8.39 -5.61 -1.90
N SER A 51 9.44 -6.18 -2.49
CA SER A 51 9.34 -7.29 -3.44
C SER A 51 9.98 -8.54 -2.85
N PRO A 52 9.67 -9.75 -3.36
CA PRO A 52 10.29 -10.99 -2.87
C PRO A 52 11.83 -10.99 -2.88
N MET A 53 12.45 -10.25 -3.81
CA MET A 53 13.90 -10.27 -4.05
C MET A 53 14.56 -8.89 -3.93
N ASP A 54 13.82 -7.85 -3.57
CA ASP A 54 14.35 -6.49 -3.42
C ASP A 54 13.47 -5.62 -2.54
N VAL A 55 14.06 -4.55 -2.02
CA VAL A 55 13.36 -3.44 -1.38
C VAL A 55 13.77 -2.17 -2.09
N GLN A 56 12.83 -1.34 -2.49
CA GLN A 56 13.10 -0.03 -3.07
C GLN A 56 12.75 1.07 -2.08
N ILE A 57 13.68 2.01 -1.88
CA ILE A 57 13.46 3.23 -1.10
C ILE A 57 13.66 4.43 -2.03
N ASN A 58 12.57 5.16 -2.29
CA ASN A 58 12.49 6.18 -3.32
C ASN A 58 12.97 5.63 -4.67
N ASP A 59 14.05 6.17 -5.23
CA ASP A 59 14.61 5.76 -6.53
C ASP A 59 15.76 4.74 -6.41
N THR A 60 16.01 4.20 -5.22
CA THR A 60 17.12 3.26 -5.00
C THR A 60 16.61 1.88 -4.66
N THR A 61 16.93 0.91 -5.51
CA THR A 61 16.59 -0.50 -5.33
C THR A 61 17.73 -1.24 -4.64
N TYR A 62 17.38 -1.91 -3.56
CA TYR A 62 18.25 -2.75 -2.75
C TYR A 62 17.89 -4.21 -2.97
N GLY A 63 18.75 -4.97 -3.67
CA GLY A 63 18.48 -6.39 -3.92
C GLY A 63 18.61 -7.22 -2.64
N VAL A 64 17.58 -7.99 -2.28
CA VAL A 64 17.61 -8.92 -1.15
C VAL A 64 18.27 -10.21 -1.59
N ARG A 65 19.35 -10.59 -0.90
CA ARG A 65 19.94 -11.93 -1.01
C ARG A 65 19.92 -12.62 0.34
N LEU A 66 19.47 -13.87 0.34
CA LEU A 66 19.59 -14.77 1.46
C LEU A 66 21.02 -15.29 1.53
N TYR A 67 21.76 -14.87 2.55
CA TYR A 67 23.09 -15.39 2.81
C TYR A 67 23.03 -16.45 3.90
N LYS A 68 23.67 -17.58 3.63
CA LYS A 68 23.89 -18.66 4.58
C LYS A 68 25.18 -18.34 5.34
N VAL A 69 25.08 -17.73 6.51
CA VAL A 69 26.25 -17.31 7.29
C VAL A 69 26.57 -18.36 8.37
N PRO A 70 27.79 -18.91 8.40
CA PRO A 70 28.22 -19.79 9.48
C PRO A 70 28.48 -18.97 10.76
N ARG A 71 28.03 -19.45 11.93
CA ARG A 71 28.42 -18.87 13.23
C ARG A 71 29.94 -18.95 13.41
N ARG A 72 30.66 -17.85 13.14
CA ARG A 72 32.00 -17.61 13.69
C ARG A 72 31.76 -16.97 15.06
N THR A 73 31.96 -17.67 16.17
CA THR A 73 33.31 -17.79 16.77
C THR A 73 33.47 -18.95 17.77
N GLU A 74 32.46 -19.80 18.00
CA GLU A 74 32.51 -20.77 19.13
C GLU A 74 32.63 -22.25 18.74
N HIS A 75 32.62 -22.59 17.44
CA HIS A 75 32.40 -23.98 16.99
C HIS A 75 33.51 -24.51 16.07
N MET A 76 34.77 -24.09 16.27
CA MET A 76 35.92 -24.66 15.55
C MET A 76 36.01 -26.18 15.81
N GLY A 77 35.61 -26.99 14.82
CA GLY A 77 35.68 -28.45 14.88
C GLY A 77 34.49 -29.20 14.27
N MET A 78 33.35 -28.54 14.03
CA MET A 78 32.18 -29.17 13.41
C MET A 78 32.33 -29.29 11.88
N LYS A 79 31.82 -30.39 11.30
CA LYS A 79 31.82 -30.55 9.84
C LYS A 79 30.83 -29.54 9.20
N PRO A 80 31.05 -29.08 7.95
CA PRO A 80 30.21 -28.05 7.32
C PRO A 80 28.70 -28.34 7.28
N HIS A 81 28.28 -29.59 7.31
CA HIS A 81 26.87 -29.98 7.34
C HIS A 81 26.24 -29.93 8.74
N GLU A 82 27.05 -29.83 9.79
CA GLU A 82 26.61 -29.78 11.19
C GLU A 82 26.62 -28.35 11.75
N MET A 83 27.14 -27.36 11.00
CA MET A 83 27.16 -25.98 11.45
C MET A 83 25.73 -25.39 11.48
N PRO A 84 25.32 -24.74 12.59
CA PRO A 84 24.08 -23.98 12.62
C PRO A 84 24.26 -22.71 11.76
N TYR A 85 23.51 -22.66 10.66
CA TYR A 85 23.44 -21.49 9.79
C TYR A 85 22.25 -20.62 10.19
N TYR A 86 22.40 -19.31 10.04
CA TYR A 86 21.26 -18.40 10.01
C TYR A 86 21.19 -17.74 8.64
N TYR A 87 19.97 -17.47 8.19
CA TYR A 87 19.71 -16.72 6.97
C TYR A 87 19.83 -15.23 7.30
N CYS A 88 20.74 -14.55 6.62
CA CYS A 88 20.84 -13.09 6.70
C CYS A 88 20.19 -12.49 5.45
N ILE A 89 19.42 -11.43 5.65
CA ILE A 89 18.92 -10.58 4.55
C ILE A 89 20.00 -9.53 4.29
N GLY A 90 20.74 -9.71 3.19
CA GLY A 90 21.71 -8.71 2.74
C GLY A 90 21.13 -7.90 1.58
N PHE A 91 21.23 -6.58 1.67
CA PHE A 91 20.76 -5.64 0.65
C PHE A 91 21.93 -5.24 -0.27
N ASN A 92 21.79 -5.46 -1.57
CA ASN A 92 22.79 -5.06 -2.57
C ASN A 92 22.45 -3.67 -3.12
N VAL A 93 23.33 -2.69 -2.92
CA VAL A 93 23.21 -1.37 -3.54
C VAL A 93 23.98 -1.40 -4.86
N ASN A 94 23.31 -1.23 -6.00
CA ASN A 94 23.95 -1.21 -7.30
C ASN A 94 24.70 0.12 -7.54
N HIS A 95 25.82 0.31 -6.84
CA HIS A 95 26.77 1.39 -7.09
C HIS A 95 27.90 0.90 -7.99
N GLY A 96 27.60 0.63 -9.26
CA GLY A 96 28.56 0.64 -10.36
C GLY A 96 29.78 -0.31 -10.37
N LYS A 97 30.15 -1.02 -9.28
CA LYS A 97 31.14 -2.13 -9.23
C LYS A 97 31.52 -2.65 -7.82
N LYS A 98 30.78 -2.34 -6.75
CA LYS A 98 31.12 -2.87 -5.42
C LYS A 98 29.89 -3.39 -4.67
N THR A 99 29.90 -4.69 -4.35
CA THR A 99 28.88 -5.36 -3.54
C THR A 99 29.36 -5.36 -2.09
N GLU A 100 28.69 -4.64 -1.20
CA GLU A 100 28.89 -4.76 0.25
C GLU A 100 27.70 -5.47 0.88
N LEU A 101 28.01 -6.43 1.76
CA LEU A 101 27.04 -7.29 2.42
C LEU A 101 26.60 -6.58 3.70
N VAL A 102 25.46 -5.88 3.64
CA VAL A 102 24.95 -5.13 4.79
C VAL A 102 23.84 -5.92 5.46
N ASP A 103 24.14 -6.48 6.63
CA ASP A 103 23.16 -7.05 7.54
C ASP A 103 22.32 -5.91 8.14
N TYR A 104 21.08 -5.79 7.67
CA TYR A 104 20.23 -4.60 7.84
C TYR A 104 18.96 -4.89 8.66
N THR A 105 18.55 -6.15 8.82
CA THR A 105 17.40 -6.54 9.67
C THR A 105 17.61 -6.11 11.11
N CYS A 106 18.84 -6.17 11.62
CA CYS A 106 19.19 -5.64 12.95
C CYS A 106 19.33 -4.10 13.01
N LYS A 107 19.31 -3.39 11.87
CA LYS A 107 19.63 -1.95 11.78
C LYS A 107 18.48 -1.07 11.32
N LEU A 108 17.54 -1.60 10.53
CA LEU A 108 16.27 -0.93 10.24
C LEU A 108 15.56 -0.65 11.56
N VAL A 109 15.40 -1.66 12.43
CA VAL A 109 14.78 -1.54 13.77
C VAL A 109 15.30 -0.34 14.60
N ASP A 110 16.56 0.07 14.42
CA ASP A 110 17.15 1.23 15.10
C ASP A 110 16.95 2.58 14.38
N ALA A 111 16.87 2.59 13.04
CA ALA A 111 16.57 3.78 12.24
C ALA A 111 15.04 4.05 12.12
N VAL A 112 14.26 3.06 12.51
CA VAL A 112 12.83 2.88 12.25
C VAL A 112 11.91 3.78 13.05
N ASN A 113 12.34 4.24 14.22
CA ASN A 113 11.44 4.90 15.17
C ASN A 113 10.91 6.26 14.70
N HIS A 114 11.32 6.73 13.52
CA HIS A 114 10.87 8.00 12.96
C HIS A 114 10.69 7.96 11.42
N LEU A 115 10.41 6.79 10.84
CA LEU A 115 10.11 6.68 9.40
C LEU A 115 8.77 7.36 9.11
N ILE A 116 8.71 8.23 8.11
CA ILE A 116 7.45 8.74 7.55
C ILE A 116 7.35 8.20 6.14
N VAL A 117 6.44 7.24 5.93
CA VAL A 117 6.17 6.60 4.64
C VAL A 117 4.82 7.08 4.11
N ARG A 118 4.77 7.49 2.84
CA ARG A 118 3.53 7.94 2.18
C ARG A 118 2.92 6.87 1.31
N ASP A 119 3.73 6.31 0.42
CA ASP A 119 3.32 5.31 -0.55
C ASP A 119 4.09 4.00 -0.32
N VAL A 120 3.36 2.90 -0.15
CA VAL A 120 3.92 1.55 0.04
C VAL A 120 3.41 0.63 -1.06
N ILE A 121 4.28 -0.20 -1.63
CA ILE A 121 3.91 -1.29 -2.54
C ILE A 121 4.38 -2.60 -1.93
N ILE A 122 3.47 -3.54 -1.68
CA ILE A 122 3.77 -4.90 -1.19
C ILE A 122 3.45 -5.88 -2.30
N SER A 123 4.48 -6.50 -2.88
CA SER A 123 4.31 -7.49 -3.95
C SER A 123 4.72 -8.91 -3.57
N CYS A 124 4.91 -9.16 -2.28
CA CYS A 124 5.16 -10.46 -1.66
C CYS A 124 3.96 -10.85 -0.77
N ASP A 125 4.12 -11.93 0.01
CA ASP A 125 3.13 -12.37 1.01
C ASP A 125 2.70 -11.20 1.91
N VAL A 126 1.45 -10.78 1.74
CA VAL A 126 0.95 -9.52 2.31
C VAL A 126 0.93 -9.59 3.83
N SER A 127 0.41 -10.68 4.39
CA SER A 127 0.32 -10.86 5.84
C SER A 127 1.71 -10.89 6.48
N LYS A 128 2.65 -11.67 5.93
CA LYS A 128 4.04 -11.71 6.45
C LYS A 128 4.74 -10.36 6.36
N ALA A 129 4.59 -9.66 5.23
CA ALA A 129 5.20 -8.35 5.06
C ALA A 129 4.62 -7.33 6.05
N LEU A 130 3.31 -7.35 6.28
CA LEU A 130 2.67 -6.44 7.24
C LEU A 130 3.01 -6.77 8.69
N ASP A 131 3.17 -8.04 9.05
CA ASP A 131 3.60 -8.45 10.39
C ASP A 131 5.06 -8.02 10.67
N GLU A 132 5.96 -8.23 9.72
CA GLU A 132 7.39 -7.91 9.87
C GLU A 132 7.63 -6.39 9.84
N PHE A 133 6.98 -5.67 8.91
CA PHE A 133 7.19 -4.25 8.71
C PHE A 133 6.17 -3.37 9.44
N GLY A 134 5.18 -3.98 10.10
CA GLY A 134 4.08 -3.26 10.73
C GLY A 134 4.49 -2.29 11.82
N PRO A 135 5.44 -2.63 12.72
CA PRO A 135 6.00 -1.66 13.66
C PRO A 135 6.65 -0.45 12.96
N LEU A 136 7.19 -0.61 11.74
CA LEU A 136 7.81 0.48 10.98
C LEU A 136 6.75 1.44 10.46
N LEU A 137 5.71 0.88 9.84
CA LEU A 137 4.61 1.63 9.21
C LEU A 137 3.70 2.29 10.27
N ASN A 138 3.58 1.70 11.46
CA ASN A 138 2.80 2.23 12.58
C ASN A 138 3.57 3.21 13.48
N SER A 139 4.91 3.27 13.39
CA SER A 139 5.74 4.16 14.24
C SER A 139 5.46 5.66 14.04
N THR A 140 4.75 6.03 12.96
CA THR A 140 4.47 7.41 12.59
C THR A 140 3.52 8.13 13.53
N GLY A 141 2.64 7.45 14.28
CA GLY A 141 1.76 8.00 15.33
C GLY A 141 0.88 9.23 14.97
N GLN A 142 1.02 9.80 13.78
CA GLN A 142 0.64 11.17 13.47
C GLN A 142 0.18 11.36 12.02
N HIS A 143 0.39 10.39 11.12
CA HIS A 143 -0.08 10.45 9.74
C HIS A 143 -0.59 9.08 9.27
N SER A 144 -1.84 9.01 8.80
CA SER A 144 -2.36 7.86 8.05
C SER A 144 -1.55 7.68 6.76
N LEU A 145 -1.34 6.42 6.37
CA LEU A 145 -0.70 6.10 5.10
C LEU A 145 -1.53 6.69 3.94
N GLN A 146 -0.89 7.40 3.00
CA GLN A 146 -1.63 8.03 1.91
C GLN A 146 -2.01 7.00 0.85
N SER A 147 -1.06 6.15 0.45
CA SER A 147 -1.31 5.09 -0.51
C SER A 147 -0.68 3.78 -0.08
N LEU A 148 -1.44 2.69 -0.17
CA LEU A 148 -0.95 1.32 -0.11
C LEU A 148 -1.30 0.62 -1.41
N GLN A 149 -0.34 0.02 -2.08
CA GLN A 149 -0.56 -0.96 -3.13
C GLN A 149 -0.22 -2.35 -2.58
N ILE A 150 -1.11 -3.31 -2.78
CA ILE A 150 -0.87 -4.72 -2.46
C ILE A 150 -1.02 -5.56 -3.73
N VAL A 151 -0.21 -6.60 -3.85
CA VAL A 151 -0.36 -7.65 -4.85
C VAL A 151 -0.80 -8.92 -4.13
N VAL A 152 -2.03 -9.35 -4.38
CA VAL A 152 -2.64 -10.54 -3.80
C VAL A 152 -2.45 -11.70 -4.77
N HIS A 153 -1.78 -12.75 -4.33
CA HIS A 153 -1.40 -13.90 -5.19
C HIS A 153 -2.20 -15.17 -4.87
N ASP A 154 -2.79 -15.27 -3.68
CA ASP A 154 -3.53 -16.44 -3.21
C ASP A 154 -4.77 -16.04 -2.38
N ASP A 155 -5.76 -16.92 -2.33
CA ASP A 155 -7.02 -16.73 -1.57
C ASP A 155 -6.79 -16.70 -0.05
N ASN A 156 -5.58 -17.08 0.41
CA ASN A 156 -5.20 -17.15 1.83
C ASN A 156 -4.65 -15.83 2.40
N ASP A 157 -4.45 -14.79 1.58
CA ASP A 157 -3.97 -13.50 2.08
C ASP A 157 -5.06 -12.84 2.94
N ASP A 158 -4.78 -12.63 4.24
CA ASP A 158 -5.67 -11.93 5.16
C ASP A 158 -5.54 -10.42 4.96
N LEU A 159 -6.62 -9.79 4.49
CA LEU A 159 -6.68 -8.35 4.25
C LEU A 159 -7.26 -7.58 5.44
N ASP A 160 -7.68 -8.25 6.51
CA ASP A 160 -8.07 -7.62 7.77
C ASP A 160 -6.83 -7.23 8.60
N HIS A 161 -6.09 -6.26 8.06
CA HIS A 161 -4.91 -5.71 8.73
C HIS A 161 -5.08 -4.22 9.00
N ALA A 162 -4.72 -3.77 10.21
CA ALA A 162 -4.87 -2.37 10.63
C ALA A 162 -4.16 -1.39 9.68
N ILE A 163 -3.01 -1.79 9.14
CA ILE A 163 -2.24 -0.98 8.17
C ILE A 163 -3.00 -0.84 6.85
N ILE A 164 -3.54 -1.95 6.32
CA ILE A 164 -4.38 -1.91 5.11
C ILE A 164 -5.54 -0.95 5.36
N LYS A 165 -6.28 -1.13 6.46
CA LYS A 165 -7.45 -0.31 6.81
C LYS A 165 -7.15 1.17 7.05
N SER A 166 -5.91 1.51 7.42
CA SER A 166 -5.47 2.89 7.67
C SER A 166 -5.06 3.66 6.42
N ALA A 167 -4.89 2.98 5.27
CA ALA A 167 -4.53 3.62 4.01
C ALA A 167 -5.68 4.47 3.48
N GLU A 168 -5.40 5.73 3.13
CA GLU A 168 -6.36 6.64 2.50
C GLU A 168 -6.79 6.12 1.13
N VAL A 169 -5.83 5.64 0.33
CA VAL A 169 -6.05 4.96 -0.95
C VAL A 169 -5.41 3.58 -0.92
N LEU A 170 -6.22 2.53 -1.08
CA LEU A 170 -5.74 1.16 -1.29
C LEU A 170 -5.78 0.83 -2.78
N THR A 171 -4.66 0.39 -3.34
CA THR A 171 -4.56 -0.15 -4.69
C THR A 171 -4.36 -1.67 -4.59
N VAL A 172 -5.16 -2.44 -5.32
CA VAL A 172 -5.14 -3.90 -5.27
C VAL A 172 -4.82 -4.45 -6.65
N GLU A 173 -3.73 -5.20 -6.73
CA GLU A 173 -3.36 -6.02 -7.87
C GLU A 173 -3.61 -7.49 -7.54
N GLY A 174 -4.19 -8.26 -8.46
CA GLY A 174 -4.63 -9.63 -8.23
C GLY A 174 -6.13 -9.75 -7.94
N TYR A 175 -6.69 -10.95 -8.15
CA TYR A 175 -8.11 -11.21 -7.94
C TYR A 175 -8.39 -11.48 -6.47
N LEU A 176 -9.48 -10.92 -5.95
CA LEU A 176 -9.91 -11.13 -4.57
C LEU A 176 -11.10 -12.07 -4.52
N SER A 177 -11.09 -13.00 -3.57
CA SER A 177 -12.26 -13.79 -3.24
C SER A 177 -13.37 -12.92 -2.61
N HIS A 178 -14.61 -13.43 -2.58
CA HIS A 178 -15.71 -12.75 -1.87
C HIS A 178 -15.45 -12.57 -0.38
N GLU A 179 -14.64 -13.42 0.24
CA GLU A 179 -14.24 -13.28 1.64
C GLU A 179 -13.27 -12.10 1.83
N GLN A 180 -12.24 -12.03 0.98
CA GLN A 180 -11.28 -10.92 0.98
C GLN A 180 -11.95 -9.58 0.65
N LEU A 181 -12.91 -9.56 -0.28
CA LEU A 181 -13.68 -8.34 -0.60
C LEU A 181 -14.46 -7.80 0.60
N ARG A 182 -14.94 -8.66 1.51
CA ARG A 182 -15.63 -8.24 2.74
C ARG A 182 -14.70 -7.64 3.79
N GLN A 183 -13.42 -8.00 3.76
CA GLN A 183 -12.41 -7.49 4.69
C GLN A 183 -12.02 -6.04 4.35
N LEU A 184 -12.19 -5.63 3.09
CA LEU A 184 -11.92 -4.27 2.64
C LEU A 184 -12.86 -3.26 3.32
N SER A 185 -12.27 -2.30 4.02
CA SER A 185 -13.00 -1.21 4.70
C SER A 185 -12.42 0.18 4.40
N ASN A 186 -11.49 0.25 3.46
CA ASN A 186 -10.89 1.49 2.99
C ASN A 186 -11.93 2.38 2.29
N ARG A 187 -11.83 3.69 2.49
CA ARG A 187 -12.72 4.64 1.80
C ARG A 187 -12.46 4.70 0.31
N ARG A 188 -11.21 4.55 -0.15
CA ARG A 188 -10.87 4.53 -1.58
C ARG A 188 -10.14 3.24 -1.91
N VAL A 189 -10.70 2.44 -2.81
CA VAL A 189 -10.05 1.23 -3.33
C VAL A 189 -9.97 1.29 -4.85
N ILE A 190 -8.78 1.06 -5.40
CA ILE A 190 -8.52 1.01 -6.84
C ILE A 190 -8.03 -0.39 -7.18
N PHE A 191 -8.77 -1.09 -8.02
CA PHE A 191 -8.34 -2.38 -8.55
C PHE A 191 -7.51 -2.16 -9.81
N CYS A 192 -6.52 -3.02 -10.05
CA CYS A 192 -5.64 -2.92 -11.21
C CYS A 192 -5.92 -3.97 -12.28
N ASN A 193 -6.56 -5.09 -11.90
CA ASN A 193 -6.81 -6.20 -12.81
C ASN A 193 -8.17 -6.05 -13.51
N TYR A 194 -8.28 -6.54 -14.73
CA TYR A 194 -9.58 -6.62 -15.41
C TYR A 194 -10.39 -7.82 -14.90
N GLY A 195 -11.69 -7.87 -15.18
CA GLY A 195 -12.50 -9.08 -14.98
C GLY A 195 -13.34 -9.15 -13.70
N TYR A 196 -13.51 -8.04 -12.97
CA TYR A 196 -14.29 -7.99 -11.71
C TYR A 196 -15.82 -7.94 -11.87
N GLN A 197 -16.40 -8.40 -12.99
CA GLN A 197 -17.85 -8.25 -13.24
C GLN A 197 -18.69 -8.91 -12.12
N ARG A 198 -18.32 -10.12 -11.71
CA ARG A 198 -19.03 -10.87 -10.66
C ARG A 198 -18.84 -10.23 -9.29
N GLU A 199 -17.64 -9.74 -9.03
CA GLU A 199 -17.24 -9.10 -7.77
C GLU A 199 -17.92 -7.74 -7.60
N ILE A 200 -18.11 -7.00 -8.70
CA ILE A 200 -18.92 -5.78 -8.72
C ILE A 200 -20.36 -6.09 -8.31
N LEU A 201 -21.00 -7.09 -8.94
CA LEU A 201 -22.37 -7.49 -8.57
C LEU A 201 -22.47 -7.95 -7.12
N PHE A 202 -21.49 -8.74 -6.67
CA PHE A 202 -21.39 -9.17 -5.29
C PHE A 202 -21.31 -7.97 -4.34
N LEU A 203 -20.45 -6.99 -4.60
CA LEU A 203 -20.31 -5.78 -3.79
C LEU A 203 -21.57 -4.91 -3.80
N VAL A 204 -22.24 -4.73 -4.94
CA VAL A 204 -23.55 -4.05 -5.00
C VAL A 204 -24.54 -4.73 -4.05
N GLY A 205 -24.60 -6.07 -4.07
CA GLY A 205 -25.44 -6.85 -3.16
C GLY A 205 -25.05 -6.71 -1.69
N GLU A 206 -23.75 -6.75 -1.38
CA GLU A 206 -23.26 -6.58 -0.01
C GLU A 206 -23.50 -5.16 0.51
N TRP A 207 -23.29 -4.12 -0.29
CA TRP A 207 -23.49 -2.72 0.12
C TRP A 207 -24.97 -2.37 0.28
N LYS A 208 -25.87 -3.08 -0.41
CA LYS A 208 -27.32 -3.04 -0.15
C LYS A 208 -27.69 -3.63 1.22
N ARG A 209 -26.96 -4.64 1.70
CA ARG A 209 -27.17 -5.24 3.03
C ARG A 209 -26.49 -4.46 4.15
N ASN A 210 -25.24 -4.07 3.90
CA ASN A 210 -24.32 -3.44 4.84
C ASN A 210 -23.74 -2.19 4.18
N THR A 211 -24.47 -1.08 4.27
CA THR A 211 -24.09 0.15 3.57
C THR A 211 -22.80 0.74 4.13
N PRO A 212 -21.74 0.90 3.30
CA PRO A 212 -20.52 1.57 3.72
C PRO A 212 -20.76 3.04 4.07
N VAL A 213 -19.77 3.66 4.72
CA VAL A 213 -19.81 5.09 5.02
C VAL A 213 -19.87 5.93 3.74
N ALA A 214 -20.55 7.08 3.81
CA ALA A 214 -20.59 8.03 2.71
C ALA A 214 -19.17 8.45 2.27
N GLY A 215 -18.97 8.54 0.96
CA GLY A 215 -17.68 8.78 0.32
C GLY A 215 -16.86 7.52 0.04
N THR A 216 -17.32 6.32 0.42
CA THR A 216 -16.66 5.07 0.03
C THR A 216 -16.72 4.91 -1.50
N HIS A 217 -15.57 4.68 -2.14
CA HIS A 217 -15.40 4.74 -3.59
C HIS A 217 -14.43 3.67 -4.11
N TYR A 218 -14.99 2.66 -4.77
CA TYR A 218 -14.25 1.55 -5.36
C TYR A 218 -14.19 1.73 -6.88
N SER A 219 -13.06 1.42 -7.51
CA SER A 219 -12.88 1.58 -8.97
C SER A 219 -12.26 0.34 -9.59
N PHE A 220 -12.91 -0.17 -10.62
CA PHE A 220 -12.57 -1.40 -11.30
C PHE A 220 -12.23 -1.10 -12.76
N PRO A 221 -11.05 -1.46 -13.25
CA PRO A 221 -10.67 -1.16 -14.61
C PRO A 221 -11.47 -2.06 -15.55
N VAL A 222 -11.84 -1.51 -16.70
CA VAL A 222 -12.54 -2.23 -17.76
C VAL A 222 -11.67 -2.26 -19.00
N PHE A 223 -11.62 -3.42 -19.66
CA PHE A 223 -10.77 -3.62 -20.82
C PHE A 223 -11.23 -2.73 -21.98
N ALA A 224 -10.34 -1.85 -22.46
CA ALA A 224 -10.60 -0.77 -23.41
C ALA A 224 -10.93 -1.20 -24.86
N ILE A 225 -11.48 -2.40 -25.11
CA ILE A 225 -11.86 -2.87 -26.46
C ILE A 225 -13.34 -3.25 -26.60
N ALA A 226 -14.19 -3.15 -25.58
CA ALA A 226 -15.62 -3.22 -25.87
C ALA A 226 -16.48 -2.42 -24.88
N ASP A 227 -17.05 -1.34 -25.41
CA ASP A 227 -18.36 -0.81 -25.01
C ASP A 227 -19.29 -1.95 -24.52
N GLN A 228 -19.28 -3.11 -25.20
CA GLN A 228 -20.05 -4.31 -24.87
C GLN A 228 -19.84 -4.83 -23.43
N VAL A 229 -18.60 -4.91 -22.92
CA VAL A 229 -18.33 -5.44 -21.56
C VAL A 229 -18.84 -4.48 -20.48
N VAL A 230 -18.69 -3.17 -20.73
CA VAL A 230 -19.28 -2.12 -19.87
C VAL A 230 -20.81 -2.22 -19.93
N TYR A 231 -21.39 -2.32 -21.13
CA TYR A 231 -22.84 -2.42 -21.29
C TYR A 231 -23.40 -3.68 -20.65
N GLU A 232 -22.76 -4.84 -20.77
CA GLU A 232 -23.18 -6.08 -20.12
C GLU A 232 -23.17 -5.96 -18.60
N ALA A 233 -22.10 -5.42 -18.02
CA ALA A 233 -22.04 -5.19 -16.57
C ALA A 233 -23.12 -4.20 -16.12
N PHE A 234 -23.35 -3.11 -16.87
CA PHE A 234 -24.42 -2.16 -16.57
C PHE A 234 -25.80 -2.79 -16.75
N ASP A 235 -26.02 -3.63 -17.76
CA ASP A 235 -27.30 -4.26 -18.02
C ASP A 235 -27.66 -5.22 -16.89
N GLU A 236 -26.71 -6.02 -16.41
CA GLU A 236 -26.93 -6.88 -15.24
C GLU A 236 -27.28 -6.06 -13.99
N ILE A 237 -26.57 -4.94 -13.75
CA ILE A 237 -26.83 -4.05 -12.62
C ILE A 237 -28.18 -3.32 -12.79
N ARG A 238 -28.57 -2.94 -14.01
CA ARG A 238 -29.87 -2.30 -14.32
C ARG A 238 -31.03 -3.20 -13.98
N GLN A 239 -30.91 -4.51 -14.19
CA GLN A 239 -31.97 -5.47 -13.89
C GLN A 239 -32.14 -5.75 -12.38
N LEU A 240 -31.25 -5.24 -11.52
CA LEU A 240 -31.39 -5.39 -10.08
C LEU A 240 -32.58 -4.59 -9.53
N GLU A 241 -33.32 -5.17 -8.59
CA GLU A 241 -34.45 -4.51 -7.95
C GLU A 241 -34.04 -3.19 -7.27
N ALA A 242 -34.89 -2.18 -7.41
CA ALA A 242 -34.71 -0.82 -6.91
C ALA A 242 -33.51 -0.06 -7.52
N SER A 243 -33.06 -0.45 -8.71
CA SER A 243 -32.18 0.35 -9.55
C SER A 243 -32.94 1.55 -10.18
N SER A 244 -32.22 2.61 -10.50
CA SER A 244 -32.73 3.74 -11.28
C SER A 244 -31.63 4.29 -12.15
N GLU A 245 -31.89 4.48 -13.44
CA GLU A 245 -30.94 5.15 -14.33
C GLU A 245 -31.02 6.67 -14.13
N ARG A 246 -29.86 7.29 -13.94
CA ARG A 246 -29.69 8.70 -13.57
C ARG A 246 -28.45 9.27 -14.28
N LEU A 247 -28.21 10.56 -14.10
CA LEU A 247 -26.98 11.22 -14.55
C LEU A 247 -26.02 11.39 -13.39
N TYR A 248 -24.75 11.04 -13.61
CA TYR A 248 -23.69 11.33 -12.64
C TYR A 248 -23.07 12.69 -12.95
N PRO A 249 -23.08 13.68 -12.03
CA PRO A 249 -22.65 15.04 -12.32
C PRO A 249 -21.25 15.14 -12.96
N GLU A 250 -20.32 14.33 -12.47
CA GLU A 250 -18.92 14.31 -12.89
C GLU A 250 -18.73 13.71 -14.29
N THR A 251 -19.61 12.82 -14.75
CA THR A 251 -19.48 12.16 -16.07
C THR A 251 -20.36 12.77 -17.16
N ARG A 252 -21.07 13.87 -16.87
CA ARG A 252 -22.06 14.52 -17.78
C ARG A 252 -21.52 14.85 -19.17
N GLU A 253 -20.24 15.18 -19.28
CA GLU A 253 -19.59 15.58 -20.54
C GLU A 253 -18.82 14.41 -21.20
N THR A 254 -18.90 13.22 -20.63
CA THR A 254 -18.19 12.03 -21.12
C THR A 254 -19.06 11.20 -22.09
N LYS A 255 -18.46 10.19 -22.72
CA LYS A 255 -19.19 9.21 -23.57
C LYS A 255 -20.20 8.38 -22.76
N PHE A 256 -20.09 8.32 -21.44
CA PHE A 256 -20.93 7.51 -20.55
C PHE A 256 -21.49 8.35 -19.37
N PRO A 257 -22.42 9.28 -19.64
CA PRO A 257 -22.93 10.19 -18.62
C PRO A 257 -23.93 9.53 -17.65
N HIS A 258 -24.39 8.33 -17.96
CA HIS A 258 -25.39 7.63 -17.16
C HIS A 258 -24.75 6.88 -15.99
N CYS A 259 -25.45 6.87 -14.87
CA CYS A 259 -25.19 6.01 -13.73
C CYS A 259 -26.40 5.18 -13.38
N ILE A 260 -26.16 4.03 -12.74
CA ILE A 260 -27.20 3.24 -12.11
C ILE A 260 -27.14 3.53 -10.62
N THR A 261 -28.25 4.04 -10.08
CA THR A 261 -28.35 4.46 -8.69
C THR A 261 -29.26 3.52 -7.92
N PHE A 262 -28.83 3.15 -6.72
CA PHE A 262 -29.62 2.41 -5.75
C PHE A 262 -29.82 3.28 -4.51
N LYS A 263 -31.06 3.59 -4.16
CA LYS A 263 -31.35 4.22 -2.87
C LYS A 263 -31.12 3.18 -1.77
N LEU A 264 -30.09 3.38 -0.95
CA LEU A 264 -29.76 2.47 0.14
C LEU A 264 -30.48 2.85 1.44
N SER A 265 -30.56 4.15 1.73
CA SER A 265 -31.22 4.68 2.91
C SER A 265 -31.77 6.10 2.65
N ASN A 266 -32.21 6.78 3.71
CA ASN A 266 -32.54 8.21 3.64
C ASN A 266 -31.29 9.11 3.65
N GLU A 267 -30.10 8.56 3.88
CA GLU A 267 -28.84 9.29 4.03
C GLU A 267 -27.77 8.85 3.03
N SER A 268 -28.06 7.84 2.19
CA SER A 268 -27.09 7.31 1.25
C SER A 268 -27.73 6.69 0.00
N GLU A 269 -27.04 6.86 -1.12
CA GLU A 269 -27.27 6.16 -2.38
C GLU A 269 -25.96 5.53 -2.88
N LEU A 270 -26.07 4.38 -3.54
CA LEU A 270 -24.97 3.77 -4.28
C LEU A 270 -25.11 4.16 -5.75
N ASN A 271 -24.09 4.82 -6.28
CA ASN A 271 -23.96 5.16 -7.68
C ASN A 271 -22.93 4.26 -8.35
N VAL A 272 -23.35 3.60 -9.43
CA VAL A 272 -22.48 2.85 -10.33
C VAL A 272 -22.36 3.60 -11.64
N TYR A 273 -21.16 4.07 -11.98
CA TYR A 273 -20.91 4.90 -13.18
C TYR A 273 -19.59 4.52 -13.85
N TYR A 274 -19.42 4.92 -15.11
CA TYR A 274 -18.20 4.70 -15.87
C TYR A 274 -17.47 6.02 -16.11
N GLU A 275 -16.17 6.04 -15.81
CA GLU A 275 -15.30 7.20 -16.03
C GLU A 275 -13.86 6.71 -16.31
N GLN A 276 -13.17 7.30 -17.29
CA GLN A 276 -11.73 7.07 -17.54
C GLN A 276 -11.29 5.59 -17.60
N GLU A 277 -12.07 4.72 -18.26
CA GLU A 277 -11.81 3.27 -18.34
C GLU A 277 -12.07 2.47 -17.05
N TYR A 278 -12.73 3.06 -16.06
CA TYR A 278 -13.13 2.40 -14.83
C TYR A 278 -14.64 2.39 -14.65
N ILE A 279 -15.15 1.30 -14.07
CA ILE A 279 -16.44 1.29 -13.40
C ILE A 279 -16.20 1.70 -11.95
N HIS A 280 -16.96 2.67 -11.49
CA HIS A 280 -16.90 3.20 -10.14
C HIS A 280 -18.15 2.80 -9.37
N LEU A 281 -17.96 2.31 -8.16
CA LEU A 281 -19.00 2.14 -7.15
C LEU A 281 -18.75 3.19 -6.08
N LYS A 282 -19.69 4.12 -5.88
CA LYS A 282 -19.52 5.20 -4.91
C LYS A 282 -20.76 5.38 -4.06
N ILE A 283 -20.56 5.51 -2.75
CA ILE A 283 -21.61 5.89 -1.81
C ILE A 283 -21.64 7.41 -1.73
N ASP A 284 -22.72 8.01 -2.22
CA ASP A 284 -22.94 9.45 -2.17
C ASP A 284 -24.15 9.77 -1.27
N PRO A 285 -24.27 11.04 -0.80
CA PRO A 285 -25.52 11.51 -0.20
C PRO A 285 -26.69 11.42 -1.18
N PRO A 286 -27.94 11.33 -0.69
CA PRO A 286 -29.10 11.21 -1.56
C PRO A 286 -29.24 12.42 -2.48
N GLY A 287 -29.50 12.17 -3.77
CA GLY A 287 -29.70 13.21 -4.77
C GLY A 287 -28.41 13.78 -5.36
N HIS A 288 -27.25 13.18 -5.08
CA HIS A 288 -26.01 13.49 -5.82
C HIS A 288 -26.18 13.16 -7.31
N SER A 289 -26.74 11.98 -7.60
CA SER A 289 -27.19 11.62 -8.95
C SER A 289 -28.45 12.38 -9.34
N ILE A 290 -28.46 12.92 -10.56
CA ILE A 290 -29.52 13.80 -11.05
C ILE A 290 -30.50 12.97 -11.89
N PRO A 291 -31.82 13.22 -11.83
CA PRO A 291 -32.76 12.60 -12.77
C PRO A 291 -32.34 12.82 -14.23
N LEU A 292 -32.60 11.83 -15.08
CA LEU A 292 -32.47 11.94 -16.54
C LEU A 292 -33.34 13.06 -17.11
#